data_AF-A0A7H8PJD9-F1
#
_entry.id   AF-A0A7H8PJD9-F1
#
_cell.length_a   1.000
_cell.length_b   1.000
_cell.length_c   1.000
_cell.angle_alpha   90.00
_cell.angle_beta   90.00
_cell.angle_gamma   90.00
#
_symmetry.space_group_name_H-M   'P 1'
#
loop_
_entity.id
_entity.type
_entity.pdbx_description
1 polymer ?
#
loop_
_entity_poly.entity_id
_entity_poly.type
_entity_poly.pdbx_seq_one_letter_code
_entity_poly.pdbx_strand_id
1 'polypeptide(L)'
;MQFAILISVLVALLLGAFLLLTHVHSFFRIKSKELVQAFEQSNTRIFESLNNDVVTGDTIVSVQNLVTIKEISGYHGAWLKQYTEISVHDRKVSRVAFTGVKISETTPNLYLEDANSPLVVVGSTRLEGNSYLPKLGIKAGNISGNYYQGSALHYGRVIESKTVLPELKPEWLTYLEGLAQGILIDTGEPIAKQRELKNSFHDPVYVIYDTNPVFLEDEKITGNIVIQSKTKIVVGPQTELTDVVLIAPEIIIKNGVNGRFQGVATKKIKIGKRCHLSYPSAMILLDQNIAYSIPQNNQQQNDKPDFIIEEGTIIEGVVVYLNKSKDKKEKRRLKPNLKIAANVGVIGEVYCQGNIDFQGEVQGALYSRQYITRQSGSVYLNHIYNGKILINPVVDYAGLPFANSKNTIAKWLY
;
A
#
# COMPACT_ATOMS: atom_id res chain seq x y z
N MET A 1 -79.13 21.84 -5.18
CA MET A 1 -78.13 21.69 -6.25
C MET A 1 -76.72 22.10 -5.83
N GLN A 2 -76.51 23.26 -5.19
CA GLN A 2 -75.19 23.74 -4.77
C GLN A 2 -74.41 22.77 -3.84
N PHE A 3 -75.10 22.07 -2.92
CA PHE A 3 -74.47 21.10 -2.01
C PHE A 3 -73.94 19.84 -2.72
N ALA A 4 -74.64 19.36 -3.75
CA ALA A 4 -74.23 18.21 -4.56
C ALA A 4 -72.98 18.54 -5.40
N ILE A 5 -72.90 19.77 -5.93
CA ILE A 5 -71.72 20.27 -6.65
C ILE A 5 -70.52 20.34 -5.70
N LEU A 6 -70.69 20.87 -4.49
CA LEU A 6 -69.63 20.97 -3.49
C LEU A 6 -69.09 19.59 -3.07
N ILE A 7 -69.98 18.63 -2.81
CA ILE A 7 -69.59 17.24 -2.51
C ILE A 7 -68.86 16.60 -3.70
N SER A 8 -69.36 16.81 -4.93
CA SER A 8 -68.72 16.27 -6.14
C SER A 8 -67.30 16.81 -6.35
N VAL A 9 -67.08 18.11 -6.14
CA VAL A 9 -65.74 18.72 -6.22
C VAL A 9 -64.82 18.17 -5.12
N LEU A 10 -65.33 18.00 -3.90
CA LEU A 10 -64.55 17.45 -2.78
C LEU A 10 -64.14 15.99 -3.05
N VAL A 11 -65.06 15.17 -3.55
CA VAL A 11 -64.77 13.79 -3.97
C VAL A 11 -63.76 13.76 -5.11
N ALA A 12 -63.90 14.64 -6.11
CA ALA A 12 -62.94 14.74 -7.22
C ALA A 12 -61.53 15.15 -6.75
N LEU A 13 -61.43 16.08 -5.81
CA LEU A 13 -60.16 16.48 -5.21
C LEU A 13 -59.52 15.33 -4.41
N LEU A 14 -60.32 14.58 -3.65
CA LEU A 14 -59.83 13.45 -2.86
C LEU A 14 -59.34 12.31 -3.78
N LEU A 15 -60.09 12.00 -4.83
CA LEU A 15 -59.68 11.04 -5.85
C LEU A 15 -58.42 11.51 -6.60
N GLY A 16 -58.34 12.79 -6.96
CA GLY A 16 -57.16 13.39 -7.58
C GLY A 16 -55.92 13.29 -6.69
N ALA A 17 -56.06 13.60 -5.40
CA ALA A 17 -55.00 13.47 -4.41
C ALA A 17 -54.55 12.01 -4.25
N PHE A 18 -55.49 11.06 -4.21
CA PHE A 18 -55.19 9.63 -4.11
C PHE A 18 -54.48 9.09 -5.36
N LEU A 19 -54.92 9.50 -6.55
CA LEU A 19 -54.26 9.15 -7.82
C LEU A 19 -52.83 9.73 -7.87
N LEU A 20 -52.66 10.99 -7.47
CA LEU A 20 -51.35 11.63 -7.41
C LEU A 20 -50.43 10.92 -6.41
N LEU A 21 -50.92 10.60 -5.21
CA LEU A 21 -50.17 9.85 -4.20
C LEU A 21 -49.73 8.48 -4.73
N THR A 22 -50.63 7.75 -5.40
CA THR A 22 -50.33 6.44 -5.98
C THR A 22 -49.29 6.54 -7.09
N HIS A 23 -49.41 7.54 -7.96
CA HIS A 23 -48.44 7.81 -9.02
C HIS A 23 -47.07 8.15 -8.44
N VAL A 24 -47.01 9.06 -7.47
CA VAL A 24 -45.77 9.45 -6.77
C VAL A 24 -45.13 8.26 -6.09
N HIS A 25 -45.91 7.43 -5.38
CA HIS A 25 -45.38 6.25 -4.70
C HIS A 25 -44.84 5.20 -5.68
N SER A 26 -45.57 4.94 -6.78
CA SER A 26 -45.11 4.05 -7.85
C SER A 26 -43.82 4.56 -8.49
N PHE A 27 -43.77 5.86 -8.79
CA PHE A 27 -42.60 6.53 -9.35
C PHE A 27 -41.38 6.37 -8.41
N PHE A 28 -41.53 6.69 -7.12
CA PHE A 28 -40.46 6.51 -6.13
C PHE A 28 -40.03 5.05 -5.99
N ARG A 29 -40.97 4.10 -6.02
CA ARG A 29 -40.65 2.67 -5.93
C ARG A 29 -39.81 2.20 -7.13
N ILE A 30 -40.21 2.57 -8.35
CA ILE A 30 -39.44 2.25 -9.57
C ILE A 30 -38.05 2.88 -9.48
N LYS A 31 -38.00 4.17 -9.12
CA LYS A 31 -36.75 4.92 -9.00
C LYS A 31 -35.82 4.41 -7.92
N SER A 32 -36.35 3.90 -6.80
CA SER A 32 -35.55 3.27 -5.75
C SER A 32 -35.00 1.93 -6.21
N LYS A 33 -35.82 1.13 -6.92
CA LYS A 33 -35.41 -0.16 -7.46
C LYS A 33 -34.28 -0.02 -8.49
N GLU A 34 -34.39 0.95 -9.41
CA GLU A 34 -33.34 1.27 -10.39
C GLU A 34 -32.00 1.61 -9.70
N LEU A 35 -32.04 2.41 -8.63
CA LEU A 35 -30.83 2.81 -7.91
C LEU A 35 -30.17 1.63 -7.19
N VAL A 36 -30.96 0.81 -6.50
CA VAL A 36 -30.45 -0.40 -5.83
C VAL A 36 -29.83 -1.35 -6.85
N GLN A 37 -30.47 -1.56 -8.00
CA GLN A 37 -29.94 -2.41 -9.06
C GLN A 37 -28.63 -1.85 -9.64
N ALA A 38 -28.55 -0.55 -9.93
CA ALA A 38 -27.32 0.09 -10.41
C ALA A 38 -26.18 -0.03 -9.38
N PHE A 39 -26.50 0.06 -8.09
CA PHE A 39 -25.53 -0.14 -7.02
C PHE A 39 -25.03 -1.58 -6.93
N GLU A 40 -25.92 -2.55 -6.96
CA GLU A 40 -25.56 -3.98 -6.96
C GLU A 40 -24.69 -4.31 -8.17
N GLN A 41 -25.11 -3.88 -9.36
CA GLN A 41 -24.33 -4.05 -10.58
C GLN A 41 -22.94 -3.42 -10.47
N SER A 42 -22.83 -2.22 -9.90
CA SER A 42 -21.55 -1.54 -9.74
C SER A 42 -20.61 -2.31 -8.82
N ASN A 43 -21.14 -2.87 -7.71
CA ASN A 43 -20.36 -3.74 -6.84
C ASN A 43 -19.94 -5.02 -7.55
N THR A 44 -20.86 -5.69 -8.26
CA THR A 44 -20.57 -6.92 -9.01
C THR A 44 -19.44 -6.69 -10.01
N ARG A 45 -19.43 -5.57 -10.72
CA ARG A 45 -18.35 -5.21 -11.65
C ARG A 45 -16.98 -5.06 -10.96
N ILE A 46 -16.93 -4.39 -9.81
CA ILE A 46 -15.69 -4.31 -9.02
C ILE A 46 -15.21 -5.72 -8.65
N PHE A 47 -16.10 -6.60 -8.15
CA PHE A 47 -15.73 -7.98 -7.81
C PHE A 47 -15.31 -8.83 -9.02
N GLU A 48 -15.96 -8.67 -10.17
CA GLU A 48 -15.57 -9.33 -11.42
C GLU A 48 -14.17 -8.89 -11.86
N SER A 49 -13.86 -7.59 -11.72
CA SER A 49 -12.56 -7.02 -12.10
C SER A 49 -11.39 -7.52 -11.25
N LEU A 50 -11.64 -8.00 -10.02
CA LEU A 50 -10.61 -8.62 -9.16
C LEU A 50 -10.00 -9.88 -9.78
N ASN A 51 -10.72 -10.56 -10.68
CA ASN A 51 -10.26 -11.78 -11.33
C ASN A 51 -9.51 -11.51 -12.66
N ASN A 52 -9.73 -10.35 -13.27
CA ASN A 52 -9.30 -10.09 -14.65
C ASN A 52 -8.02 -9.27 -14.76
N ASP A 53 -7.48 -8.71 -13.66
CA ASP A 53 -6.12 -8.17 -13.55
C ASP A 53 -5.65 -7.17 -14.65
N VAL A 54 -6.56 -6.63 -15.46
CA VAL A 54 -6.21 -5.72 -16.55
C VAL A 54 -6.10 -4.28 -16.01
N VAL A 55 -4.88 -3.73 -16.05
CA VAL A 55 -4.65 -2.30 -15.93
C VAL A 55 -4.97 -1.68 -17.29
N THR A 56 -6.02 -0.86 -17.36
CA THR A 56 -6.46 -0.28 -18.64
C THR A 56 -5.80 1.05 -18.92
N GLY A 57 -5.49 1.84 -17.88
CA GLY A 57 -5.00 3.22 -18.01
C GLY A 57 -6.05 4.20 -18.53
N ASP A 58 -6.91 3.73 -19.44
CA ASP A 58 -8.02 4.45 -20.05
C ASP A 58 -9.39 3.95 -19.57
N THR A 59 -10.42 4.76 -19.83
CA THR A 59 -11.82 4.46 -19.53
C THR A 59 -12.39 3.49 -20.55
N ILE A 60 -12.78 2.30 -20.11
CA ILE A 60 -13.59 1.38 -20.91
C ILE A 60 -15.05 1.77 -20.73
N VAL A 61 -15.72 2.05 -21.84
CA VAL A 61 -17.16 2.33 -21.85
C VAL A 61 -17.87 1.19 -22.58
N SER A 62 -18.83 0.57 -21.90
CA SER A 62 -19.72 -0.42 -22.50
C SER A 62 -21.17 0.00 -22.32
N VAL A 63 -22.02 -0.35 -23.29
CA VAL A 63 -23.46 -0.08 -23.24
C VAL A 63 -24.20 -1.41 -23.32
N GLN A 64 -24.99 -1.71 -22.30
CA GLN A 64 -25.82 -2.91 -22.24
C GLN A 64 -27.25 -2.50 -21.83
N ASN A 65 -28.24 -2.82 -22.66
CA ASN A 65 -29.67 -2.57 -22.37
C ASN A 65 -29.97 -1.15 -21.83
N LEU A 66 -29.48 -0.09 -22.51
CA LEU A 66 -29.64 1.33 -22.13
C LEU A 66 -28.90 1.75 -20.83
N VAL A 67 -28.09 0.87 -20.27
CA VAL A 67 -27.17 1.17 -19.16
C VAL A 67 -25.78 1.43 -19.72
N THR A 68 -25.21 2.59 -19.40
CA THR A 68 -23.80 2.88 -19.72
C THR A 68 -22.94 2.53 -18.53
N ILE A 69 -21.95 1.68 -18.74
CA ILE A 69 -20.98 1.25 -17.75
C ILE A 69 -19.63 1.85 -18.12
N LYS A 70 -19.00 2.54 -17.18
CA LYS A 70 -17.62 3.02 -17.31
C LYS A 70 -16.74 2.33 -16.29
N GLU A 71 -15.62 1.82 -16.73
CA GLU A 71 -14.64 1.14 -15.87
C GLU A 71 -13.26 1.72 -16.10
N ILE A 72 -12.57 2.02 -15.01
CA ILE A 72 -11.20 2.57 -15.02
C ILE A 72 -10.39 1.81 -13.97
N SER A 73 -9.27 1.24 -14.41
CA SER A 73 -8.31 0.57 -13.54
C SER A 73 -6.93 1.19 -13.72
N GLY A 74 -6.36 1.71 -12.63
CA GLY A 74 -5.05 2.34 -12.63
C GLY A 74 -4.45 2.42 -11.23
N TYR A 75 -3.12 2.48 -11.13
CA TYR A 75 -2.45 2.55 -9.84
C TYR A 75 -2.56 3.94 -9.21
N HIS A 76 -2.65 3.97 -7.88
CA HIS A 76 -2.60 5.18 -7.07
C HIS A 76 -1.72 4.93 -5.84
N GLY A 77 -0.45 5.31 -5.95
CA GLY A 77 0.57 4.91 -4.98
C GLY A 77 0.89 3.43 -5.11
N ALA A 78 0.85 2.68 -4.02
CA ALA A 78 1.11 1.24 -4.00
C ALA A 78 -0.07 0.41 -4.52
N TRP A 79 -1.30 0.93 -4.44
CA TRP A 79 -2.52 0.15 -4.64
C TRP A 79 -3.10 0.29 -6.05
N LEU A 80 -3.75 -0.77 -6.53
CA LEU A 80 -4.57 -0.68 -7.73
C LEU A 80 -5.90 0.01 -7.35
N LYS A 81 -6.23 1.11 -8.02
CA LYS A 81 -7.51 1.79 -7.88
C LYS A 81 -8.45 1.29 -8.99
N GLN A 82 -9.61 0.80 -8.59
CA GLN A 82 -10.67 0.38 -9.49
C GLN A 82 -11.86 1.32 -9.32
N TYR A 83 -12.34 1.86 -10.43
CA TYR A 83 -13.51 2.72 -10.51
C TYR A 83 -14.53 2.12 -11.47
N THR A 84 -15.78 2.07 -11.03
CA THR A 84 -16.93 1.71 -11.88
C THR A 84 -18.01 2.77 -11.75
N GLU A 85 -18.57 3.22 -12.86
CA GLU A 85 -19.75 4.07 -12.92
C GLU A 85 -20.82 3.40 -13.77
N ILE A 86 -22.05 3.36 -13.23
CA ILE A 86 -23.23 2.88 -13.91
C ILE A 86 -24.18 4.06 -14.09
N SER A 87 -24.48 4.36 -15.34
CA SER A 87 -25.44 5.40 -15.73
C SER A 87 -26.71 4.75 -16.28
N VAL A 88 -27.84 5.06 -15.65
CA VAL A 88 -29.18 4.62 -16.07
C VAL A 88 -30.06 5.86 -16.20
N HIS A 89 -30.46 6.20 -17.42
CA HIS A 89 -31.12 7.48 -17.73
C HIS A 89 -30.28 8.68 -17.21
N ASP A 90 -30.86 9.61 -16.45
CA ASP A 90 -30.17 10.79 -15.89
C ASP A 90 -29.44 10.52 -14.55
N ARG A 91 -29.34 9.26 -14.11
CA ARG A 91 -28.76 8.91 -12.82
C ARG A 91 -27.46 8.16 -12.98
N LYS A 92 -26.50 8.47 -12.11
CA LYS A 92 -25.19 7.83 -12.05
C LYS A 92 -24.96 7.28 -10.66
N VAL A 93 -24.45 6.06 -10.59
CA VAL A 93 -23.95 5.43 -9.37
C VAL A 93 -22.52 5.03 -9.63
N SER A 94 -21.59 5.43 -8.76
CA SER A 94 -20.18 5.07 -8.89
C SER A 94 -19.65 4.40 -7.64
N ARG A 95 -18.65 3.55 -7.85
CA ARG A 95 -17.93 2.81 -6.81
C ARG A 95 -16.45 2.90 -7.09
N VAL A 96 -15.68 3.07 -6.03
CA VAL A 96 -14.23 3.14 -6.11
C VAL A 96 -13.60 2.39 -4.95
N ALA A 97 -12.57 1.61 -5.23
CA ALA A 97 -11.87 0.82 -4.23
C ALA A 97 -10.37 0.71 -4.54
N PHE A 98 -9.57 0.59 -3.47
CA PHE A 98 -8.24 0.03 -3.57
C PHE A 98 -8.30 -1.49 -3.50
N THR A 99 -7.49 -2.14 -4.33
CA THR A 99 -7.36 -3.59 -4.39
C THR A 99 -5.89 -4.01 -4.33
N GLY A 100 -5.68 -5.24 -3.88
CA GLY A 100 -4.36 -5.84 -3.70
C GLY A 100 -4.46 -7.36 -3.66
N VAL A 101 -3.33 -8.06 -3.60
CA VAL A 101 -3.31 -9.52 -3.66
C VAL A 101 -3.87 -10.13 -2.39
N LYS A 102 -4.76 -11.11 -2.55
CA LYS A 102 -5.35 -11.87 -1.45
C LYS A 102 -4.33 -12.85 -0.86
N ILE A 103 -4.25 -12.91 0.47
CA ILE A 103 -3.49 -13.97 1.17
C ILE A 103 -4.09 -15.34 0.86
N SER A 104 -3.24 -16.33 0.61
CA SER A 104 -3.61 -17.73 0.40
C SER A 104 -2.84 -18.66 1.34
N GLU A 105 -3.20 -19.94 1.39
CA GLU A 105 -2.52 -20.93 2.22
C GLU A 105 -1.03 -21.14 1.86
N THR A 106 -0.61 -20.72 0.67
CA THR A 106 0.78 -20.79 0.20
C THR A 106 1.51 -19.46 0.32
N THR A 107 0.85 -18.40 0.78
CA THR A 107 1.51 -17.12 1.03
C THR A 107 2.58 -17.32 2.12
N PRO A 108 3.83 -16.89 1.87
CA PRO A 108 4.90 -16.98 2.84
C PRO A 108 4.68 -15.98 3.97
N ASN A 109 5.04 -16.36 5.20
CA ASN A 109 5.30 -15.43 6.28
C ASN A 109 6.75 -14.95 6.24
N LEU A 110 7.67 -15.84 5.87
CA LEU A 110 9.07 -15.53 5.61
C LEU A 110 9.46 -16.08 4.25
N TYR A 111 10.10 -15.25 3.44
CA TYR A 111 10.79 -15.68 2.23
C TYR A 111 12.22 -15.14 2.26
N LEU A 112 13.19 -16.05 2.33
CA LEU A 112 14.62 -15.73 2.19
C LEU A 112 15.11 -16.34 0.87
N GLU A 113 15.74 -15.54 0.02
CA GLU A 113 16.35 -16.02 -1.22
C GLU A 113 17.43 -17.09 -0.95
N ASP A 114 17.46 -18.15 -1.77
CA ASP A 114 18.50 -19.17 -1.67
C ASP A 114 19.83 -18.67 -2.24
N ALA A 115 20.68 -18.18 -1.35
CA ALA A 115 22.07 -17.81 -1.62
C ALA A 115 23.06 -18.90 -1.13
N ASN A 116 22.65 -20.17 -1.07
CA ASN A 116 23.42 -21.31 -0.58
C ASN A 116 24.00 -21.07 0.82
N SER A 117 23.21 -20.46 1.71
CA SER A 117 23.56 -20.20 3.11
C SER A 117 22.35 -20.41 4.00
N PRO A 118 22.50 -20.99 5.20
CA PRO A 118 21.37 -21.22 6.09
C PRO A 118 20.88 -19.91 6.71
N LEU A 119 19.62 -19.90 7.15
CA LEU A 119 19.13 -18.89 8.07
C LEU A 119 19.55 -19.23 9.50
N VAL A 120 20.05 -18.25 10.26
CA VAL A 120 20.45 -18.40 11.65
C VAL A 120 19.53 -17.57 12.54
N VAL A 121 18.90 -18.22 13.52
CA VAL A 121 18.03 -17.56 14.51
C VAL A 121 18.74 -17.41 15.84
N VAL A 122 18.63 -16.23 16.45
CA VAL A 122 19.38 -15.85 17.66
C VAL A 122 18.50 -15.07 18.63
N GLY A 123 18.69 -15.26 19.93
CA GLY A 123 17.93 -14.56 20.97
C GLY A 123 16.46 -14.98 21.00
N SER A 124 15.56 -14.02 21.14
CA SER A 124 14.11 -14.23 21.23
C SER A 124 13.41 -14.33 19.86
N THR A 125 14.14 -14.69 18.80
CA THR A 125 13.61 -14.78 17.43
C THR A 125 12.45 -15.78 17.34
N ARG A 126 11.37 -15.40 16.67
CA ARG A 126 10.17 -16.23 16.50
C ARG A 126 9.73 -16.22 15.05
N LEU A 127 9.58 -17.40 14.45
CA LEU A 127 9.15 -17.59 13.07
C LEU A 127 7.91 -18.49 13.05
N GLU A 128 6.78 -17.97 12.61
CA GLU A 128 5.51 -18.69 12.52
C GLU A 128 4.97 -18.75 11.09
N GLY A 129 4.18 -19.78 10.80
CA GLY A 129 3.48 -19.92 9.52
C GLY A 129 4.35 -20.57 8.45
N ASN A 130 4.30 -20.07 7.21
CA ASN A 130 5.04 -20.63 6.08
C ASN A 130 6.39 -19.92 5.91
N SER A 131 7.49 -20.64 6.11
CA SER A 131 8.84 -20.11 5.85
C SER A 131 9.46 -20.76 4.63
N TYR A 132 9.72 -19.96 3.60
CA TYR A 132 10.48 -20.33 2.42
C TYR A 132 11.95 -20.01 2.68
N LEU A 133 12.77 -21.04 2.83
CA LEU A 133 14.15 -20.95 3.28
C LEU A 133 15.11 -21.60 2.28
N PRO A 134 16.39 -21.16 2.25
CA PRO A 134 17.44 -21.79 1.46
C PRO A 134 17.55 -23.29 1.72
N LYS A 135 18.08 -24.05 0.76
CA LYS A 135 18.25 -25.51 0.89
C LYS A 135 19.02 -25.95 2.13
N LEU A 136 19.93 -25.11 2.64
CA LEU A 136 20.69 -25.38 3.88
C LEU A 136 19.86 -25.20 5.17
N GLY A 137 18.60 -24.78 5.05
CA GLY A 137 17.62 -24.72 6.13
C GLY A 137 17.89 -23.64 7.17
N ILE A 138 17.47 -23.95 8.40
CA ILE A 138 17.53 -23.06 9.57
C ILE A 138 18.39 -23.66 10.68
N LYS A 139 19.15 -22.82 11.39
CA LYS A 139 20.00 -23.22 12.53
C LYS A 139 19.88 -22.23 13.68
N ALA A 140 20.08 -22.71 14.90
CA ALA A 140 20.29 -21.83 16.05
C ALA A 140 21.70 -21.22 16.00
N GLY A 141 21.82 -19.96 16.42
CA GLY A 141 23.11 -19.27 16.55
C GLY A 141 23.30 -18.62 17.92
N ASN A 142 24.42 -17.92 18.03
CA ASN A 142 24.77 -17.09 19.18
C ASN A 142 25.37 -15.78 18.66
N ILE A 143 24.95 -14.66 19.25
CA ILE A 143 25.58 -13.36 19.07
C ILE A 143 25.92 -12.78 20.44
N SER A 144 27.21 -12.57 20.70
CA SER A 144 27.73 -11.95 21.93
C SER A 144 27.20 -12.59 23.22
N GLY A 145 27.10 -13.92 23.26
CA GLY A 145 26.61 -14.66 24.43
C GLY A 145 25.09 -14.86 24.46
N ASN A 146 24.34 -14.21 23.56
CA ASN A 146 22.91 -14.40 23.44
C ASN A 146 22.63 -15.59 22.53
N TYR A 147 22.29 -16.73 23.12
CA TYR A 147 21.86 -17.93 22.41
C TYR A 147 20.41 -17.82 21.96
N TYR A 148 20.02 -18.65 20.99
CA TYR A 148 18.60 -18.85 20.65
C TYR A 148 17.82 -19.37 21.86
N GLN A 149 16.67 -18.76 22.15
CA GLN A 149 15.85 -19.05 23.34
C GLN A 149 14.55 -19.81 23.01
N GLY A 150 14.24 -20.05 21.74
CA GLY A 150 13.02 -20.74 21.34
C GLY A 150 13.08 -22.26 21.54
N SER A 151 11.91 -22.87 21.76
CA SER A 151 11.77 -24.32 21.92
C SER A 151 11.88 -25.11 20.61
N ALA A 152 11.67 -24.45 19.47
CA ALA A 152 11.83 -24.99 18.12
C ALA A 152 12.38 -23.88 17.22
N LEU A 153 13.13 -24.25 16.18
CA LEU A 153 13.68 -23.25 15.24
C LEU A 153 12.60 -22.58 14.39
N HIS A 154 11.43 -23.23 14.24
CA HIS A 154 10.32 -22.77 13.42
C HIS A 154 8.99 -23.34 13.92
N TYR A 155 7.90 -22.58 13.77
CA TYR A 155 6.55 -22.94 14.22
C TYR A 155 5.57 -22.89 13.03
N GLY A 156 5.62 -23.91 12.17
CA GLY A 156 4.81 -24.02 10.96
C GLY A 156 5.51 -24.85 9.87
N ARG A 157 5.21 -24.59 8.60
CA ARG A 157 5.81 -25.30 7.45
C ARG A 157 7.10 -24.62 6.97
N VAL A 158 8.12 -25.44 6.69
CA VAL A 158 9.35 -25.00 6.02
C VAL A 158 9.35 -25.52 4.58
N ILE A 159 9.57 -24.62 3.64
CA ILE A 159 9.52 -24.88 2.19
C ILE A 159 10.83 -24.39 1.59
N GLU A 160 11.34 -25.06 0.56
CA GLU A 160 12.56 -24.61 -0.13
C GLU A 160 12.28 -23.31 -0.93
N SER A 161 13.08 -22.28 -0.69
CA SER A 161 13.04 -21.02 -1.43
C SER A 161 13.73 -21.13 -2.78
N LYS A 162 13.40 -20.23 -3.71
CA LYS A 162 14.14 -20.09 -4.97
C LYS A 162 15.33 -19.14 -4.79
N THR A 163 16.19 -19.11 -5.79
CA THR A 163 17.33 -18.16 -5.91
C THR A 163 16.90 -16.76 -6.34
N VAL A 164 15.60 -16.47 -6.37
CA VAL A 164 15.03 -15.16 -6.69
C VAL A 164 13.81 -14.92 -5.79
N LEU A 165 13.58 -13.67 -5.40
CA LEU A 165 12.35 -13.28 -4.72
C LEU A 165 11.12 -13.48 -5.63
N PRO A 166 9.92 -13.69 -5.05
CA PRO A 166 8.67 -13.69 -5.82
C PRO A 166 8.53 -12.41 -6.64
N GLU A 167 8.12 -12.58 -7.89
CA GLU A 167 8.06 -11.49 -8.86
C GLU A 167 6.82 -10.61 -8.63
N LEU A 168 7.05 -9.30 -8.65
CA LEU A 168 6.00 -8.28 -8.64
C LEU A 168 5.52 -8.02 -10.07
N LYS A 169 4.27 -7.58 -10.23
CA LYS A 169 3.67 -7.25 -11.52
C LYS A 169 4.51 -6.21 -12.28
N PRO A 170 4.97 -6.49 -13.51
CA PRO A 170 5.79 -5.56 -14.29
C PRO A 170 5.13 -4.20 -14.53
N GLU A 171 3.80 -4.15 -14.64
CA GLU A 171 3.03 -2.92 -14.83
C GLU A 171 3.13 -2.01 -13.60
N TRP A 172 3.16 -2.59 -12.40
CA TRP A 172 3.34 -1.84 -11.16
C TRP A 172 4.74 -1.25 -11.04
N LEU A 173 5.78 -2.03 -11.39
CA LEU A 173 7.15 -1.55 -11.43
C LEU A 173 7.31 -0.40 -12.43
N THR A 174 6.74 -0.55 -13.63
CA THR A 174 6.76 0.49 -14.68
C THR A 174 6.06 1.77 -14.21
N TYR A 175 4.90 1.64 -13.56
CA TYR A 175 4.17 2.77 -12.97
C TYR A 175 5.01 3.51 -11.92
N LEU A 176 5.61 2.78 -10.98
CA LEU A 176 6.46 3.34 -9.94
C LEU A 176 7.70 4.06 -10.52
N GLU A 177 8.31 3.50 -11.57
CA GLU A 177 9.39 4.16 -12.29
C GLU A 177 8.93 5.46 -12.98
N GLY A 178 7.71 5.50 -13.51
CA GLY A 178 7.11 6.71 -14.07
C GLY A 178 6.90 7.81 -13.02
N LEU A 179 6.42 7.45 -11.83
CA LEU A 179 6.30 8.39 -10.70
C LEU A 179 7.65 9.00 -10.33
N ALA A 180 8.68 8.16 -10.26
CA ALA A 180 10.04 8.58 -9.94
C ALA A 180 10.67 9.49 -11.00
N GLN A 181 10.26 9.35 -12.27
CA GLN A 181 10.70 10.20 -13.38
C GLN A 181 9.90 11.51 -13.49
N GLY A 182 8.86 11.68 -12.67
CA GLY A 182 8.10 12.92 -12.63
C GLY A 182 6.97 13.01 -13.65
N ILE A 183 6.34 11.88 -14.02
CA ILE A 183 5.21 11.87 -14.97
C ILE A 183 4.04 12.78 -14.58
N LEU A 184 3.93 13.15 -13.29
CA LEU A 184 2.87 14.00 -12.75
C LEU A 184 3.26 15.49 -12.66
N ILE A 185 4.50 15.85 -12.99
CA ILE A 185 5.01 17.23 -12.83
C ILE A 185 4.22 18.21 -13.72
N ASP A 186 3.90 17.83 -14.95
CA ASP A 186 3.21 18.70 -15.91
C ASP A 186 1.73 18.95 -15.54
N THR A 187 1.17 18.13 -14.65
CA THR A 187 -0.21 18.26 -14.14
C THR A 187 -0.29 18.96 -12.78
N GLY A 188 0.86 19.31 -12.19
CA GLY A 188 0.93 19.80 -10.82
C GLY A 188 0.60 21.29 -10.69
N GLU A 189 -0.26 21.62 -9.74
CA GLU A 189 -0.46 22.98 -9.25
C GLU A 189 0.45 23.27 -8.05
N PRO A 190 0.88 24.52 -7.84
CA PRO A 190 1.58 24.89 -6.62
C PRO A 190 0.66 24.69 -5.41
N ILE A 191 1.23 24.33 -4.25
CA ILE A 191 0.45 24.14 -3.02
C ILE A 191 -0.32 25.45 -2.72
N ALA A 192 -1.64 25.39 -2.75
CA ALA A 192 -2.44 26.45 -2.14
C ALA A 192 -2.13 26.43 -0.64
N LYS A 193 -1.88 27.59 -0.02
CA LYS A 193 -1.67 27.73 1.44
C LYS A 193 -2.98 27.52 2.22
N GLN A 194 -3.69 26.45 1.93
CA GLN A 194 -4.90 26.06 2.63
C GLN A 194 -4.53 25.05 3.71
N ARG A 195 -4.97 25.32 4.94
CA ARG A 195 -4.74 24.41 6.08
C ARG A 195 -5.50 23.09 5.95
N GLU A 196 -6.57 23.07 5.16
CA GLU A 196 -7.40 21.89 4.92
C GLU A 196 -7.63 21.73 3.42
N LEU A 197 -7.38 20.53 2.91
CA LEU A 197 -7.56 20.18 1.50
C LEU A 197 -8.22 18.81 1.38
N LYS A 198 -9.30 18.75 0.60
CA LYS A 198 -10.07 17.52 0.37
C LYS A 198 -10.33 17.32 -1.11
N ASN A 199 -10.15 16.10 -1.59
CA ASN A 199 -10.47 15.70 -2.96
C ASN A 199 -11.06 14.28 -2.98
N SER A 200 -12.25 14.08 -3.54
CA SER A 200 -12.86 12.74 -3.59
C SER A 200 -12.12 11.83 -4.59
N PHE A 201 -12.17 10.52 -4.37
CA PHE A 201 -11.73 9.52 -5.36
C PHE A 201 -12.69 9.36 -6.54
N HIS A 202 -13.87 9.96 -6.46
CA HIS A 202 -14.77 10.14 -7.61
C HIS A 202 -14.32 11.29 -8.53
N ASP A 203 -13.49 12.20 -8.01
CA ASP A 203 -12.92 13.32 -8.77
C ASP A 203 -11.55 12.95 -9.35
N PRO A 204 -11.08 13.64 -10.41
CA PRO A 204 -9.72 13.50 -10.93
C PRO A 204 -8.67 13.73 -9.83
N VAL A 205 -7.50 13.10 -9.96
CA VAL A 205 -6.41 13.26 -9.00
C VAL A 205 -5.95 14.71 -8.93
N TYR A 206 -5.86 15.25 -7.70
CA TYR A 206 -5.35 16.58 -7.48
C TYR A 206 -3.84 16.50 -7.20
N VAL A 207 -3.03 17.02 -8.12
CA VAL A 207 -1.57 16.94 -8.04
C VAL A 207 -1.02 18.27 -7.56
N ILE A 208 -0.28 18.20 -6.47
CA ILE A 208 0.48 19.31 -5.91
C ILE A 208 1.94 19.07 -6.22
N TYR A 209 2.60 20.06 -6.82
CA TYR A 209 4.02 19.96 -7.13
C TYR A 209 4.81 21.19 -6.65
N ASP A 210 5.96 20.93 -6.02
CA ASP A 210 6.95 21.97 -5.70
C ASP A 210 8.37 21.54 -6.09
N THR A 211 9.12 22.47 -6.68
CA THR A 211 10.56 22.30 -6.94
C THR A 211 11.39 22.34 -5.65
N ASN A 212 10.88 23.00 -4.62
CA ASN A 212 11.51 23.14 -3.31
C ASN A 212 11.07 22.04 -2.35
N PRO A 213 11.76 21.91 -1.21
CA PRO A 213 11.29 21.08 -0.11
C PRO A 213 9.87 21.44 0.32
N VAL A 214 9.03 20.42 0.48
CA VAL A 214 7.70 20.57 1.08
C VAL A 214 7.76 20.18 2.55
N PHE A 215 7.31 21.08 3.42
CA PHE A 215 7.16 20.83 4.85
C PHE A 215 5.68 20.85 5.18
N LEU A 216 5.17 19.69 5.58
CA LEU A 216 3.82 19.55 6.12
C LEU A 216 3.97 19.59 7.63
N GLU A 217 3.37 20.57 8.30
CA GLU A 217 3.53 20.79 9.73
C GLU A 217 2.19 20.64 10.46
N ASP A 218 1.13 21.32 10.01
CA ASP A 218 -0.20 21.35 10.63
C ASP A 218 -1.37 21.19 9.64
N GLU A 219 -1.10 20.79 8.39
CA GLU A 219 -2.10 20.64 7.34
C GLU A 219 -2.94 19.36 7.51
N LYS A 220 -4.22 19.47 7.11
CA LYS A 220 -5.19 18.37 7.04
C LYS A 220 -5.49 18.07 5.58
N ILE A 221 -4.96 16.97 5.05
CA ILE A 221 -5.05 16.64 3.63
C ILE A 221 -5.70 15.26 3.48
N THR A 222 -6.80 15.19 2.75
CA THR A 222 -7.64 13.99 2.68
C THR A 222 -8.10 13.67 1.26
N GLY A 223 -7.87 12.43 0.82
CA GLY A 223 -8.46 11.86 -0.39
C GLY A 223 -7.49 11.76 -1.56
N ASN A 224 -8.01 11.84 -2.80
CA ASN A 224 -7.32 11.56 -4.06
C ASN A 224 -6.30 12.65 -4.43
N ILE A 225 -5.24 12.76 -3.64
CA ILE A 225 -4.27 13.85 -3.68
C ILE A 225 -2.85 13.26 -3.76
N VAL A 226 -2.05 13.81 -4.65
CA VAL A 226 -0.62 13.51 -4.78
C VAL A 226 0.17 14.76 -4.43
N ILE A 227 1.09 14.66 -3.47
CA ILE A 227 2.02 15.73 -3.12
C ILE A 227 3.41 15.32 -3.58
N GLN A 228 3.97 16.09 -4.51
CA GLN A 228 5.25 15.82 -5.12
C GLN A 228 6.25 16.95 -4.85
N SER A 229 7.46 16.58 -4.41
CA SER A 229 8.60 17.50 -4.34
C SER A 229 9.76 17.00 -5.18
N LYS A 230 10.44 17.91 -5.89
CA LYS A 230 11.68 17.59 -6.60
C LYS A 230 12.85 17.26 -5.66
N THR A 231 12.75 17.60 -4.37
CA THR A 231 13.86 17.44 -3.41
C THR A 231 13.50 16.58 -2.21
N LYS A 232 12.60 17.03 -1.35
CA LYS A 232 12.24 16.33 -0.12
C LYS A 232 10.84 16.70 0.37
N ILE A 233 10.19 15.75 1.03
CA ILE A 233 8.97 15.98 1.81
C ILE A 233 9.26 15.65 3.28
N VAL A 234 8.87 16.56 4.17
CA VAL A 234 8.93 16.37 5.62
C VAL A 234 7.52 16.42 6.17
N VAL A 235 7.11 15.36 6.88
CA VAL A 235 5.80 15.27 7.55
C VAL A 235 5.98 15.49 9.04
N GLY A 236 5.36 16.55 9.54
CA GLY A 236 5.36 16.99 10.92
C GLY A 236 4.33 16.25 11.78
N PRO A 237 4.52 16.26 13.11
CA PRO A 237 3.68 15.49 14.04
C PRO A 237 2.23 15.98 14.15
N GLN A 238 1.92 17.21 13.73
CA GLN A 238 0.56 17.76 13.75
C GLN A 238 -0.16 17.62 12.40
N THR A 239 0.51 17.10 11.37
CA THR A 239 -0.09 16.88 10.06
C THR A 239 -1.06 15.70 10.10
N GLU A 240 -2.25 15.87 9.52
CA GLU A 240 -3.23 14.82 9.37
C GLU A 240 -3.37 14.45 7.88
N LEU A 241 -2.71 13.36 7.48
CA LEU A 241 -2.79 12.84 6.11
C LEU A 241 -3.67 11.60 6.05
N THR A 242 -4.67 11.63 5.18
CA THR A 242 -5.60 10.52 4.98
C THR A 242 -5.77 10.21 3.49
N ASP A 243 -5.34 9.02 3.07
CA ASP A 243 -5.40 8.50 1.70
C ASP A 243 -4.57 9.28 0.66
N VAL A 244 -3.55 10.02 1.11
CA VAL A 244 -2.67 10.86 0.28
C VAL A 244 -1.43 10.08 -0.18
N VAL A 245 -0.88 10.43 -1.36
CA VAL A 245 0.40 9.89 -1.86
C VAL A 245 1.48 10.98 -1.85
N LEU A 246 2.61 10.71 -1.20
CA LEU A 246 3.78 11.57 -1.15
C LEU A 246 4.85 11.05 -2.11
N ILE A 247 5.42 11.93 -2.94
CA ILE A 247 6.45 11.56 -3.92
C ILE A 247 7.62 12.53 -3.83
N ALA A 248 8.79 12.07 -3.39
CA ALA A 248 10.00 12.90 -3.35
C ALA A 248 11.27 12.05 -3.27
N PRO A 249 12.44 12.55 -3.73
CA PRO A 249 13.69 11.83 -3.54
C PRO A 249 13.95 11.45 -2.08
N GLU A 250 13.65 12.34 -1.13
CA GLU A 250 13.74 12.06 0.30
C GLU A 250 12.39 12.29 1.00
N ILE A 251 11.92 11.30 1.75
CA ILE A 251 10.73 11.41 2.61
C ILE A 251 11.13 11.23 4.07
N ILE A 252 10.80 12.22 4.90
CA ILE A 252 11.09 12.21 6.34
C ILE A 252 9.79 12.34 7.11
N ILE A 253 9.40 11.27 7.80
CA ILE A 253 8.27 11.28 8.73
C ILE A 253 8.83 11.55 10.12
N LYS A 254 8.43 12.67 10.74
CA LYS A 254 8.87 13.04 12.09
C LYS A 254 8.31 12.08 13.14
N ASN A 255 8.85 12.15 14.35
CA ASN A 255 8.39 11.31 15.46
C ASN A 255 6.93 11.61 15.82
N GLY A 256 6.16 10.60 16.20
CA GLY A 256 4.79 10.78 16.69
C GLY A 256 3.74 11.09 15.62
N VAL A 257 4.07 10.94 14.33
CA VAL A 257 3.12 11.14 13.23
C VAL A 257 2.10 10.00 13.23
N ASN A 258 0.82 10.36 13.15
CA ASN A 258 -0.29 9.43 12.98
C ASN A 258 -1.03 9.76 11.68
N GLY A 259 -1.31 8.77 10.85
CA GLY A 259 -2.04 9.00 9.61
C GLY A 259 -2.20 7.75 8.76
N ARG A 260 -2.83 7.91 7.61
CA ARG A 260 -3.00 6.86 6.61
C ARG A 260 -2.57 7.42 5.27
N PHE A 261 -1.34 7.17 4.85
CA PHE A 261 -0.81 7.74 3.62
C PHE A 261 0.28 6.86 3.02
N GLN A 262 0.62 7.17 1.79
CA GLN A 262 1.59 6.43 1.00
C GLN A 262 2.78 7.34 0.68
N GLY A 263 3.97 6.77 0.58
CA GLY A 263 5.21 7.47 0.28
C GLY A 263 6.03 6.70 -0.72
N VAL A 264 6.41 7.35 -1.82
CA VAL A 264 7.30 6.80 -2.84
C VAL A 264 8.52 7.71 -2.94
N ALA A 265 9.69 7.15 -2.62
CA ALA A 265 10.95 7.87 -2.66
C ALA A 265 11.98 7.19 -3.57
N THR A 266 12.99 7.96 -3.98
CA THR A 266 14.05 7.45 -4.88
C THR A 266 15.45 7.43 -4.26
N LYS A 267 15.66 8.13 -3.13
CA LYS A 267 16.96 8.18 -2.43
C LYS A 267 16.85 7.73 -0.99
N LYS A 268 15.85 8.22 -0.24
CA LYS A 268 15.78 7.98 1.20
C LYS A 268 14.38 8.01 1.77
N ILE A 269 14.09 7.09 2.69
CA ILE A 269 12.93 7.17 3.58
C ILE A 269 13.42 7.06 5.02
N LYS A 270 13.00 8.01 5.86
CA LYS A 270 13.17 7.91 7.31
C LYS A 270 11.84 8.07 8.01
N ILE A 271 11.43 7.04 8.73
CA ILE A 271 10.26 7.07 9.61
C ILE A 271 10.75 7.21 11.05
N GLY A 272 10.31 8.27 11.71
CA GLY A 272 10.64 8.60 13.09
C GLY A 272 10.12 7.59 14.11
N LYS A 273 10.39 7.88 15.38
CA LYS A 273 9.98 7.05 16.51
C LYS A 273 8.50 7.23 16.82
N ARG A 274 7.85 6.17 17.29
CA ARG A 274 6.47 6.20 17.81
C ARG A 274 5.46 6.75 16.80
N CYS A 275 5.64 6.45 15.51
CA CYS A 275 4.65 6.78 14.49
C CYS A 275 3.61 5.66 14.37
N HIS A 276 2.42 6.00 13.90
CA HIS A 276 1.39 5.03 13.57
C HIS A 276 0.83 5.32 12.17
N LEU A 277 1.15 4.44 11.21
CA LEU A 277 0.66 4.53 9.84
C LEU A 277 -0.40 3.45 9.61
N SER A 278 -1.66 3.82 9.53
CA SER A 278 -2.78 2.86 9.50
C SER A 278 -3.05 2.31 8.10
N TYR A 279 -3.70 1.15 8.00
CA TYR A 279 -3.95 0.47 6.72
C TYR A 279 -4.86 1.29 5.80
N PRO A 280 -4.56 1.43 4.49
CA PRO A 280 -3.52 0.74 3.73
C PRO A 280 -2.31 1.66 3.44
N SER A 281 -1.52 1.98 4.47
CA SER A 281 -0.32 2.82 4.29
C SER A 281 0.77 2.05 3.54
N ALA A 282 1.60 2.78 2.79
CA ALA A 282 2.63 2.16 1.96
C ALA A 282 3.89 3.03 1.88
N MET A 283 5.06 2.48 2.18
CA MET A 283 6.33 3.20 2.11
C MET A 283 7.29 2.46 1.17
N ILE A 284 7.58 3.07 0.03
CA ILE A 284 8.28 2.45 -1.09
C ILE A 284 9.53 3.27 -1.41
N LEU A 285 10.71 2.65 -1.26
CA LEU A 285 11.97 3.20 -1.73
C LEU A 285 12.39 2.50 -3.03
N LEU A 286 12.41 3.27 -4.11
CA LEU A 286 12.93 2.89 -5.42
C LEU A 286 14.39 3.35 -5.53
N ASP A 287 15.33 2.52 -5.10
CA ASP A 287 16.74 2.90 -5.16
C ASP A 287 17.21 2.98 -6.62
N GLN A 288 17.44 4.22 -7.07
CA GLN A 288 17.97 4.55 -8.39
C GLN A 288 19.48 4.82 -8.34
N ASN A 289 20.15 4.65 -7.21
CA ASN A 289 21.58 4.86 -7.13
C ASN A 289 22.28 3.79 -7.97
N ILE A 290 22.71 4.18 -9.17
CA ILE A 290 23.68 3.42 -9.95
C ILE A 290 24.93 3.34 -9.08
N ALA A 291 25.34 2.13 -8.70
CA ALA A 291 26.58 1.90 -7.98
C ALA A 291 27.77 2.23 -8.92
N TYR A 292 28.06 3.51 -9.11
CA TYR A 292 29.34 3.92 -9.65
C TYR A 292 30.39 3.40 -8.67
N SER A 293 31.29 2.58 -9.20
CA SER A 293 32.51 2.15 -8.52
C SER A 293 33.33 3.39 -8.21
N ILE A 294 33.07 4.05 -7.08
CA ILE A 294 33.99 5.05 -6.57
C ILE A 294 35.24 4.29 -6.15
N PRO A 295 36.43 4.65 -6.68
CA PRO A 295 37.69 4.05 -6.26
C PRO A 295 37.83 4.18 -4.75
N GLN A 296 38.32 3.11 -4.12
CA GLN A 296 38.66 3.08 -2.71
C GLN A 296 39.63 4.22 -2.37
N ASN A 297 39.11 5.32 -1.84
CA ASN A 297 39.88 6.31 -1.13
C ASN A 297 39.06 6.75 0.07
N ASN A 298 39.31 6.13 1.23
CA ASN A 298 39.15 6.59 2.62
C ASN A 298 38.13 7.71 2.94
N GLN A 299 36.98 7.73 2.29
CA GLN A 299 35.83 8.52 2.72
C GLN A 299 34.92 7.55 3.46
N GLN A 300 34.70 7.85 4.75
CA GLN A 300 33.77 7.16 5.64
C GLN A 300 32.56 6.69 4.84
N GLN A 301 32.53 5.39 4.55
CA GLN A 301 31.44 4.79 3.80
C GLN A 301 30.20 5.07 4.65
N ASN A 302 29.28 5.88 4.12
CA ASN A 302 28.12 6.36 4.86
C ASN A 302 27.23 5.14 5.16
N ASP A 303 27.48 4.49 6.29
CA ASP A 303 26.98 3.17 6.66
C ASP A 303 25.49 3.21 7.07
N LYS A 304 24.85 4.37 6.90
CA LYS A 304 23.46 4.61 7.26
C LYS A 304 22.54 4.03 6.20
N PRO A 305 21.56 3.18 6.59
CA PRO A 305 20.57 2.64 5.67
C PRO A 305 19.80 3.75 4.94
N ASP A 306 19.36 3.44 3.72
CA ASP A 306 18.62 4.36 2.86
C ASP A 306 17.12 4.37 3.22
N PHE A 307 16.63 3.27 3.80
CA PHE A 307 15.30 3.16 4.38
C PHE A 307 15.40 2.78 5.88
N ILE A 308 14.99 3.68 6.76
CA ILE A 308 15.04 3.49 8.22
C ILE A 308 13.65 3.63 8.83
N ILE A 309 13.28 2.65 9.65
CA ILE A 309 12.09 2.68 10.50
C ILE A 309 12.57 2.62 11.96
N GLU A 310 12.35 3.72 12.68
CA GLU A 310 12.82 3.89 14.06
C GLU A 310 11.84 3.29 15.08
N GLU A 311 12.32 3.07 16.30
CA GLU A 311 11.67 2.31 17.37
C GLU A 311 10.26 2.79 17.75
N GLY A 312 9.42 1.83 18.16
CA GLY A 312 8.07 2.08 18.68
C GLY A 312 7.05 2.44 17.60
N THR A 313 7.41 2.33 16.34
CA THR A 313 6.55 2.66 15.20
C THR A 313 5.73 1.46 14.75
N ILE A 314 4.47 1.69 14.41
CA ILE A 314 3.55 0.70 13.85
C ILE A 314 3.19 1.12 12.43
N ILE A 315 3.32 0.20 11.48
CA ILE A 315 2.94 0.39 10.08
C ILE A 315 1.99 -0.73 9.68
N GLU A 316 0.78 -0.36 9.27
CA GLU A 316 -0.21 -1.27 8.75
C GLU A 316 -0.29 -1.08 7.22
N GLY A 317 0.08 -2.13 6.48
CA GLY A 317 0.20 -2.10 5.02
C GLY A 317 1.58 -2.57 4.56
N VAL A 318 2.23 -1.83 3.66
CA VAL A 318 3.42 -2.34 2.94
C VAL A 318 4.67 -1.49 3.10
N VAL A 319 5.81 -2.15 3.26
CA VAL A 319 7.15 -1.55 3.29
C VAL A 319 7.98 -2.18 2.17
N VAL A 320 8.40 -1.38 1.20
CA VAL A 320 9.02 -1.91 -0.02
C VAL A 320 10.36 -1.22 -0.27
N TYR A 321 11.39 -2.02 -0.50
CA TYR A 321 12.67 -1.59 -1.03
C TYR A 321 12.94 -2.32 -2.34
N LEU A 322 13.03 -1.54 -3.42
CA LEU A 322 13.36 -2.03 -4.77
C LEU A 322 14.71 -1.47 -5.18
N ASN A 323 15.54 -2.31 -5.81
CA ASN A 323 16.83 -1.91 -6.36
C ASN A 323 16.77 -1.96 -7.88
N LYS A 324 16.95 -0.81 -8.55
CA LYS A 324 16.94 -0.74 -10.02
C LYS A 324 18.24 -1.28 -10.64
N SER A 325 19.31 -1.40 -9.87
CA SER A 325 20.61 -1.87 -10.37
C SER A 325 20.53 -3.34 -10.80
N LYS A 326 20.55 -3.58 -12.12
CA LYS A 326 20.59 -4.92 -12.74
C LYS A 326 21.95 -5.60 -12.62
N ASP A 327 22.97 -4.91 -12.09
CA ASP A 327 24.30 -5.48 -11.97
C ASP A 327 24.38 -6.45 -10.79
N LYS A 328 24.33 -7.75 -11.12
CA LYS A 328 24.66 -8.87 -10.22
C LYS A 328 26.08 -8.81 -9.63
N LYS A 329 26.89 -7.81 -10.03
CA LYS A 329 28.24 -7.53 -9.52
C LYS A 329 28.27 -6.44 -8.45
N GLU A 330 27.19 -6.25 -7.68
CA GLU A 330 27.26 -5.56 -6.39
C GLU A 330 28.22 -6.33 -5.47
N LYS A 331 29.51 -5.98 -5.52
CA LYS A 331 30.53 -6.48 -4.59
C LYS A 331 30.07 -6.21 -3.16
N ARG A 332 29.66 -7.27 -2.45
CA ARG A 332 29.68 -7.44 -0.97
C ARG A 332 29.46 -6.15 -0.17
N ARG A 333 28.44 -5.35 -0.49
CA ARG A 333 28.06 -4.25 0.37
C ARG A 333 27.41 -4.88 1.59
N LEU A 334 28.10 -4.85 2.73
CA LEU A 334 27.55 -5.26 4.02
C LEU A 334 26.61 -4.19 4.61
N LYS A 335 26.33 -3.12 3.86
CA LYS A 335 25.39 -2.06 4.24
C LYS A 335 23.95 -2.60 4.15
N PRO A 336 23.12 -2.41 5.18
CA PRO A 336 21.70 -2.69 5.11
C PRO A 336 21.02 -1.58 4.32
N ASN A 337 20.13 -1.96 3.40
CA ASN A 337 19.34 -1.02 2.61
C ASN A 337 18.08 -0.60 3.38
N LEU A 338 17.44 -1.59 4.03
CA LEU A 338 16.30 -1.40 4.92
C LEU A 338 16.68 -1.76 6.34
N LYS A 339 16.39 -0.87 7.29
CA LYS A 339 16.52 -1.11 8.72
C LYS A 339 15.17 -1.00 9.41
N ILE A 340 14.78 -2.07 10.09
CA ILE A 340 13.62 -2.14 10.98
C ILE A 340 14.15 -2.31 12.40
N ALA A 341 14.08 -1.22 13.18
CA ALA A 341 14.57 -1.20 14.55
C ALA A 341 13.76 -2.12 15.48
N ALA A 342 14.28 -2.33 16.69
CA ALA A 342 13.56 -3.04 17.73
C ALA A 342 12.25 -2.31 18.09
N ASN A 343 11.25 -3.06 18.55
CA ASN A 343 9.92 -2.56 18.92
C ASN A 343 9.17 -1.85 17.77
N VAL A 344 9.56 -2.11 16.51
CA VAL A 344 8.76 -1.74 15.34
C VAL A 344 7.81 -2.88 15.02
N GLY A 345 6.54 -2.57 14.75
CA GLY A 345 5.54 -3.53 14.28
C GLY A 345 5.12 -3.21 12.84
N VAL A 346 5.17 -4.20 11.95
CA VAL A 346 4.58 -4.11 10.61
C VAL A 346 3.45 -5.13 10.51
N ILE A 347 2.21 -4.67 10.33
CA ILE A 347 1.04 -5.51 10.10
C ILE A 347 0.76 -5.48 8.59
N GLY A 348 1.20 -6.51 7.88
CA GLY A 348 1.17 -6.55 6.42
C GLY A 348 2.45 -7.12 5.83
N GLU A 349 3.04 -6.44 4.85
CA GLU A 349 4.11 -7.03 4.03
C GLU A 349 5.35 -6.15 3.95
N VAL A 350 6.52 -6.77 4.07
CA VAL A 350 7.82 -6.15 3.85
C VAL A 350 8.49 -6.86 2.68
N TYR A 351 8.83 -6.12 1.62
CA TYR A 351 9.51 -6.66 0.45
C TYR A 351 10.83 -5.91 0.21
N CYS A 352 11.95 -6.61 0.37
CA CYS A 352 13.29 -6.02 0.26
C CYS A 352 14.17 -6.79 -0.72
N GLN A 353 14.45 -6.19 -1.88
CA GLN A 353 15.42 -6.72 -2.86
C GLN A 353 16.89 -6.53 -2.46
N GLY A 354 17.14 -5.78 -1.39
CA GLY A 354 18.47 -5.52 -0.85
C GLY A 354 18.75 -6.31 0.44
N ASN A 355 19.66 -5.77 1.23
CA ASN A 355 20.00 -6.30 2.54
C ASN A 355 19.09 -5.67 3.61
N ILE A 356 18.59 -6.48 4.54
CA ILE A 356 17.73 -6.00 5.64
C ILE A 356 18.40 -6.21 7.01
N ASP A 357 18.36 -5.17 7.86
CA ASP A 357 18.65 -5.25 9.30
C ASP A 357 17.30 -5.26 10.04
N PHE A 358 16.94 -6.40 10.63
CA PHE A 358 15.60 -6.66 11.16
C PHE A 358 15.65 -7.10 12.63
N GLN A 359 15.09 -6.25 13.50
CA GLN A 359 14.93 -6.51 14.95
C GLN A 359 13.49 -6.28 15.44
N GLY A 360 12.57 -5.97 14.54
CA GLY A 360 11.17 -5.70 14.86
C GLY A 360 10.27 -6.93 14.78
N GLU A 361 8.99 -6.68 14.59
CA GLU A 361 7.94 -7.68 14.41
C GLU A 361 7.21 -7.43 13.09
N VAL A 362 7.03 -8.49 12.29
CA VAL A 362 6.18 -8.49 11.10
C VAL A 362 5.05 -9.49 11.32
N GLN A 363 3.81 -9.01 11.34
CA GLN A 363 2.60 -9.84 11.34
C GLN A 363 2.07 -9.91 9.92
N GLY A 364 2.47 -10.94 9.18
CA GLY A 364 2.25 -11.06 7.75
C GLY A 364 3.46 -11.67 7.05
N ALA A 365 3.96 -11.00 6.00
CA ALA A 365 4.98 -11.56 5.12
C ALA A 365 6.24 -10.68 5.04
N LEU A 366 7.42 -11.29 5.21
CA LEU A 366 8.72 -10.65 5.01
C LEU A 366 9.50 -11.37 3.90
N TYR A 367 9.68 -10.69 2.77
CA TYR A 367 10.46 -11.13 1.63
C TYR A 367 11.80 -10.40 1.63
N SER A 368 12.90 -11.15 1.65
CA SER A 368 14.23 -10.58 1.77
C SER A 368 15.26 -11.37 0.98
N ARG A 369 16.21 -10.65 0.34
CA ARG A 369 17.35 -11.28 -0.31
C ARG A 369 18.38 -11.79 0.72
N GLN A 370 18.70 -10.97 1.72
CA GLN A 370 19.71 -11.30 2.72
C GLN A 370 19.49 -10.50 4.01
N TYR A 371 19.67 -11.16 5.15
CA TYR A 371 19.71 -10.48 6.45
C TYR A 371 21.13 -10.05 6.79
N ILE A 372 21.27 -8.85 7.36
CA ILE A 372 22.52 -8.35 7.92
C ILE A 372 22.25 -7.82 9.32
N THR A 373 22.71 -8.56 10.32
CA THR A 373 22.65 -8.14 11.72
C THR A 373 23.99 -7.54 12.13
N ARG A 374 23.97 -6.33 12.71
CA ARG A 374 25.15 -5.70 13.34
C ARG A 374 25.01 -5.75 14.85
N GLN A 375 25.95 -6.40 15.52
CA GLN A 375 25.99 -6.48 16.98
C GLN A 375 27.43 -6.49 17.46
N SER A 376 27.72 -5.70 18.51
CA SER A 376 29.05 -5.63 19.15
C SER A 376 30.21 -5.40 18.18
N GLY A 377 30.01 -4.57 17.15
CA GLY A 377 31.02 -4.27 16.12
C GLY A 377 31.22 -5.37 15.05
N SER A 378 30.52 -6.50 15.16
CA SER A 378 30.54 -7.60 14.18
C SER A 378 29.34 -7.54 13.24
N VAL A 379 29.53 -8.06 12.02
CA VAL A 379 28.48 -8.20 11.00
C VAL A 379 28.18 -9.69 10.80
N TYR A 380 26.92 -10.05 10.95
CA TYR A 380 26.41 -11.41 10.81
C TYR A 380 25.48 -11.50 9.61
N LEU A 381 25.78 -12.40 8.68
CA LEU A 381 24.98 -12.62 7.47
C LEU A 381 23.93 -13.70 7.70
N ASN A 382 22.71 -13.47 7.21
CA ASN A 382 21.58 -14.39 7.39
C ASN A 382 21.29 -14.72 8.86
N HIS A 383 21.56 -13.77 9.76
CA HIS A 383 21.16 -13.86 11.16
C HIS A 383 19.96 -12.96 11.42
N ILE A 384 18.91 -13.50 12.05
CA ILE A 384 17.81 -12.72 12.63
C ILE A 384 17.99 -12.72 14.15
N TYR A 385 18.20 -11.52 14.70
CA TYR A 385 18.42 -11.32 16.13
C TYR A 385 17.22 -10.64 16.77
N ASN A 386 16.52 -11.36 17.64
CA ASN A 386 15.30 -10.93 18.34
C ASN A 386 14.11 -10.54 17.44
N GLY A 387 14.21 -10.76 16.13
CA GLY A 387 13.15 -10.45 15.17
C GLY A 387 12.00 -11.45 15.25
N LYS A 388 10.78 -10.98 15.01
CA LYS A 388 9.57 -11.81 15.06
C LYS A 388 8.83 -11.74 13.74
N ILE A 389 8.52 -12.90 13.18
CA ILE A 389 7.71 -13.03 11.97
C ILE A 389 6.54 -13.94 12.34
N LEU A 390 5.35 -13.35 12.38
CA LEU A 390 4.13 -13.95 12.90
C LEU A 390 3.06 -14.01 11.81
N ILE A 391 2.01 -14.78 12.08
CA ILE A 391 0.84 -14.88 11.19
C ILE A 391 0.11 -13.54 11.16
N ASN A 392 -0.37 -13.15 9.97
CA ASN A 392 -1.19 -11.94 9.83
C ASN A 392 -2.52 -12.13 10.60
N PRO A 393 -2.88 -11.25 11.55
CA PRO A 393 -4.18 -11.32 12.22
C PRO A 393 -5.35 -10.93 11.32
N VAL A 394 -5.09 -10.29 10.17
CA VAL A 394 -6.11 -9.80 9.22
C VAL A 394 -6.43 -10.87 8.18
N VAL A 395 -7.65 -11.43 8.24
CA VAL A 395 -8.10 -12.53 7.37
C VAL A 395 -8.24 -12.11 5.90
N ASP A 396 -8.86 -10.94 5.64
CA ASP A 396 -9.12 -10.42 4.29
C ASP A 396 -8.11 -9.35 3.88
N TYR A 397 -6.84 -9.56 4.21
CA TYR A 397 -5.77 -8.63 3.85
C TYR A 397 -5.51 -8.61 2.34
N ALA A 398 -5.41 -7.40 1.78
CA ALA A 398 -4.91 -7.17 0.43
C ALA A 398 -3.46 -6.66 0.48
N GLY A 399 -2.56 -7.39 -0.18
CA GLY A 399 -1.11 -7.15 -0.19
C GLY A 399 -0.56 -6.68 -1.53
N LEU A 400 0.75 -6.81 -1.67
CA LEU A 400 1.55 -6.37 -2.80
C LEU A 400 1.14 -7.07 -4.10
N PRO A 401 1.28 -6.39 -5.25
CA PRO A 401 0.88 -6.93 -6.54
C PRO A 401 1.88 -7.97 -7.06
N PHE A 402 1.86 -9.18 -6.47
CA PHE A 402 2.61 -10.33 -6.99
C PHE A 402 2.01 -10.83 -8.30
N ALA A 403 2.86 -11.34 -9.20
CA ALA A 403 2.42 -11.95 -10.44
C ALA A 403 1.57 -13.21 -10.17
N ASN A 404 0.64 -13.54 -11.09
CA ASN A 404 -0.20 -14.74 -11.04
C ASN A 404 -1.00 -14.94 -9.74
N SER A 405 -1.51 -13.84 -9.16
CA SER A 405 -2.19 -13.83 -7.88
C SER A 405 -3.61 -13.29 -8.00
N LYS A 406 -4.52 -13.72 -7.13
CA LYS A 406 -5.90 -13.20 -7.09
C LYS A 406 -5.96 -11.95 -6.21
N ASN A 407 -6.77 -10.97 -6.60
CA ASN A 407 -6.94 -9.76 -5.80
C ASN A 407 -8.13 -9.86 -4.84
N THR A 408 -8.09 -9.02 -3.81
CA THR A 408 -9.20 -8.70 -2.90
C THR A 408 -9.28 -7.18 -2.70
N ILE A 409 -10.34 -6.72 -2.06
CA ILE A 409 -10.53 -5.30 -1.73
C ILE A 409 -9.70 -4.96 -0.51
N ALA A 410 -8.80 -3.98 -0.65
CA ALA A 410 -8.11 -3.36 0.48
C ALA A 410 -9.03 -2.39 1.20
N LYS A 411 -9.70 -1.52 0.44
CA LYS A 411 -10.51 -0.43 1.02
C LYS A 411 -11.49 0.15 0.01
N TRP A 412 -12.73 0.35 0.43
CA TRP A 412 -13.69 1.18 -0.28
C TRP A 412 -13.34 2.66 -0.09
N LEU A 413 -13.38 3.42 -1.19
CA LEU A 413 -13.05 4.84 -1.23
C LEU A 413 -14.32 5.69 -1.41
N TYR A 414 -14.16 7.00 -1.25
CA TYR A 414 -15.22 8.00 -1.15
C TYR A 414 -14.95 9.19 -2.06
#